data_AF-A9Q7C7-F1
#
_entry.id   AF-A9Q7C7-F1
#
_cell.length_a   1.000
_cell.length_b   1.000
_cell.length_c   1.000
_cell.angle_alpha   90.00
_cell.angle_beta   90.00
_cell.angle_gamma   90.00
#
_symmetry.space_group_name_H-M   'P 1'
#
loop_
_entity.id
_entity.type
_entity.pdbx_description
1 polymer ?
#
loop_
_entity_poly.entity_id
_entity_poly.type
_entity_poly.pdbx_seq_one_letter_code
_entity_poly.pdbx_strand_id
1 'polypeptide(L)'
;SVHPHHSMLYPLSHEYRKAIANRHANLCMEKINVLHKQPYKYPTDFASDGRIRVGYVSSDFGNHPTSHLMQSIPGLHDQSRVEIFCYALSPDDGTTFRSKIAREAEHFIDLSQIPCNGKAADRINQDGIHILVNMNGYTKGARNEIFALRPAPVQVMWLGYPGTSGAPFMDYLITDRITSSMKLASQYSEKLAFMPDTFFVGDHKNMFPHLKERVLLESVDN
;
A
#
# COMPACT_ATOMS: atom_id res chain seq x y z
N SER A 1 17.76 -15.33 8.89
CA SER A 1 16.90 -14.26 9.43
C SER A 1 15.46 -14.58 9.08
N VAL A 2 14.51 -14.48 10.03
CA VAL A 2 13.07 -14.71 9.76
C VAL A 2 12.51 -13.50 9.00
N HIS A 3 11.74 -13.74 7.94
CA HIS A 3 11.06 -12.67 7.19
C HIS A 3 9.87 -12.11 7.99
N PRO A 4 9.57 -10.79 7.97
CA PRO A 4 8.52 -10.23 8.83
C PRO A 4 7.14 -10.83 8.56
N HIS A 5 6.78 -11.13 7.30
CA HIS A 5 5.54 -11.84 6.98
C HIS A 5 5.48 -13.25 7.59
N HIS A 6 6.57 -14.02 7.54
CA HIS A 6 6.60 -15.36 8.15
C HIS A 6 6.56 -15.31 9.68
N SER A 7 7.02 -14.22 10.30
CA SER A 7 6.96 -14.04 11.76
C SER A 7 5.53 -14.03 12.33
N MET A 8 4.52 -13.77 11.48
CA MET A 8 3.11 -13.79 11.86
C MET A 8 2.60 -15.22 12.11
N LEU A 9 3.23 -16.24 11.51
CA LEU A 9 2.86 -17.64 11.66
C LEU A 9 3.48 -18.29 12.91
N TYR A 10 4.39 -17.60 13.59
CA TYR A 10 5.04 -18.08 14.80
C TYR A 10 4.42 -17.46 16.06
N PRO A 11 4.44 -18.18 17.20
CA PRO A 11 3.92 -17.69 18.49
C PRO A 11 4.88 -16.68 19.14
N LEU A 12 5.22 -15.62 18.42
CA LEU A 12 6.11 -14.54 18.88
C LEU A 12 5.32 -13.42 19.55
N SER A 13 5.96 -12.71 20.48
CA SER A 13 5.38 -11.48 21.04
C SER A 13 5.37 -10.36 19.99
N HIS A 14 4.55 -9.33 20.23
CA HIS A 14 4.52 -8.13 19.37
C HIS A 14 5.86 -7.40 19.33
N GLU A 15 6.58 -7.37 20.45
CA GLU A 15 7.93 -6.80 20.54
C GLU A 15 8.91 -7.52 19.61
N TYR A 16 8.91 -8.86 19.60
CA TYR A 16 9.75 -9.62 18.69
C TYR A 16 9.37 -9.40 17.22
N ARG A 17 8.07 -9.34 16.90
CA ARG A 17 7.62 -9.05 15.52
C ARG A 17 8.07 -7.66 15.07
N LYS A 18 7.93 -6.65 15.93
CA LYS A 18 8.41 -5.28 15.67
C LYS A 18 9.93 -5.23 15.50
N ALA A 19 10.69 -5.97 16.31
CA ALA A 19 12.14 -6.05 16.19
C ALA A 19 12.58 -6.72 14.88
N ILE A 20 11.89 -7.78 14.46
CA ILE A 20 12.11 -8.42 13.16
C ILE A 20 11.85 -7.42 12.03
N ALA A 21 10.70 -6.75 12.03
CA ALA A 21 10.36 -5.72 11.05
C ALA A 21 11.43 -4.61 10.99
N ASN A 22 11.83 -4.07 12.15
CA ASN A 22 12.87 -3.05 12.25
C ASN A 22 14.22 -3.52 11.68
N ARG A 23 14.63 -4.78 11.94
CA ARG A 23 15.86 -5.32 11.36
C ARG A 23 15.82 -5.33 9.83
N HIS A 24 14.68 -5.69 9.24
CA HIS A 24 14.51 -5.66 7.78
C HIS A 24 14.46 -4.24 7.22
N ALA A 25 13.85 -3.29 7.93
CA ALA A 25 13.91 -1.87 7.58
C ALA A 25 15.35 -1.34 7.59
N ASN A 26 16.17 -1.71 8.58
CA ASN A 26 17.57 -1.29 8.66
C ASN A 26 18.39 -1.85 7.49
N LEU A 27 18.18 -3.12 7.10
CA LEU A 27 18.81 -3.68 5.90
C LEU A 27 18.42 -2.92 4.62
N CYS A 28 17.18 -2.44 4.55
CA CYS A 28 16.70 -1.61 3.46
C CYS A 28 17.43 -0.25 3.41
N MET A 29 17.60 0.40 4.57
CA MET A 29 18.39 1.63 4.72
C MET A 29 19.86 1.42 4.36
N GLU A 30 20.48 0.33 4.80
CA GLU A 30 21.87 0.01 4.45
C GLU A 30 22.05 -0.11 2.92
N LYS A 31 21.12 -0.79 2.23
CA LYS A 31 21.17 -0.91 0.76
C LYS A 31 21.07 0.43 0.04
N ILE A 32 20.17 1.31 0.48
CA ILE A 32 19.97 2.60 -0.21
C ILE A 32 21.08 3.60 0.10
N ASN A 33 21.74 3.50 1.25
CA ASN A 33 22.85 4.38 1.62
C ASN A 33 24.03 4.24 0.65
N VAL A 34 24.24 3.05 0.07
CA VAL A 34 25.26 2.79 -0.96
C VAL A 34 24.99 3.59 -2.25
N LEU A 35 23.75 4.04 -2.49
CA LEU A 35 23.42 4.85 -3.65
C LEU A 35 23.91 6.31 -3.52
N HIS A 36 24.30 6.76 -2.32
CA HIS A 36 24.74 8.13 -2.03
C HIS A 36 23.78 9.21 -2.59
N LYS A 37 22.49 8.90 -2.64
CA LYS A 37 21.49 9.77 -3.24
C LYS A 37 21.20 10.95 -2.32
N GLN A 38 21.15 12.15 -2.88
CA GLN A 38 20.75 13.33 -2.12
C GLN A 38 19.27 13.22 -1.74
N PRO A 39 18.87 13.74 -0.56
CA PRO A 39 17.47 13.82 -0.18
C PRO A 39 16.65 14.53 -1.25
N TYR A 40 15.44 14.03 -1.51
CA TYR A 40 14.55 14.67 -2.47
C TYR A 40 14.05 16.02 -1.94
N LYS A 41 13.78 16.92 -2.89
CA LYS A 41 12.97 18.10 -2.63
C LYS A 41 11.51 17.71 -2.83
N TYR A 42 10.68 18.10 -1.89
CA TYR A 42 9.24 17.88 -1.97
C TYR A 42 8.55 19.14 -2.51
N PRO A 43 7.37 19.01 -3.13
CA PRO A 43 6.52 20.16 -3.42
C PRO A 43 6.25 20.95 -2.14
N THR A 44 6.53 22.25 -2.13
CA THR A 44 6.26 23.15 -0.99
C THR A 44 4.81 23.61 -0.95
N ASP A 45 4.17 23.63 -2.11
CA ASP A 45 2.79 24.03 -2.31
C ASP A 45 2.01 22.87 -2.96
N PHE A 46 0.68 22.92 -2.89
CA PHE A 46 -0.14 22.03 -3.70
C PHE A 46 0.22 22.21 -5.18
N ALA A 47 -0.02 21.18 -5.99
CA ALA A 47 0.12 21.30 -7.44
C ALA A 47 -0.66 22.53 -7.95
N SER A 48 -0.31 23.05 -9.12
CA SER A 48 -0.90 24.28 -9.66
C SER A 48 -2.43 24.22 -9.82
N ASP A 49 -3.00 23.02 -9.82
CA ASP A 49 -4.44 22.74 -9.85
C ASP A 49 -5.09 22.64 -8.45
N GLY A 50 -4.31 22.80 -7.38
CA GLY A 50 -4.73 22.68 -5.98
C GLY A 50 -4.98 21.25 -5.49
N ARG A 51 -4.67 20.23 -6.30
CA ARG A 51 -4.99 18.83 -5.97
C ARG A 51 -3.90 18.15 -5.16
N ILE A 52 -4.31 17.25 -4.27
CA ILE A 52 -3.41 16.35 -3.55
C ILE A 52 -3.10 15.14 -4.45
N ARG A 53 -1.84 14.96 -4.79
CA ARG A 53 -1.34 13.76 -5.49
C ARG A 53 -1.11 12.59 -4.54
N VAL A 54 -1.81 11.49 -4.76
CA VAL A 54 -1.69 10.25 -3.98
C VAL A 54 -1.18 9.13 -4.88
N GLY A 55 -0.09 8.48 -4.46
CA GLY A 55 0.52 7.36 -5.16
C GLY A 55 0.31 6.04 -4.45
N TYR A 56 -0.41 5.10 -5.05
CA TYR A 56 -0.54 3.72 -4.57
C TYR A 56 0.55 2.85 -5.17
N VAL A 57 1.44 2.29 -4.34
CA VAL A 57 2.51 1.39 -4.80
C VAL A 57 2.19 -0.03 -4.41
N SER A 58 2.09 -0.92 -5.40
CA SER A 58 1.77 -2.33 -5.16
C SER A 58 2.37 -3.27 -6.21
N SER A 59 2.86 -4.43 -5.78
CA SER A 59 3.10 -5.60 -6.67
C SER A 59 1.83 -6.35 -7.04
N ASP A 60 0.68 -5.93 -6.54
CA ASP A 60 -0.52 -6.76 -6.49
C ASP A 60 -1.68 -6.21 -7.32
N PHE A 61 -1.38 -5.26 -8.23
CA PHE A 61 -2.30 -4.81 -9.27
C PHE A 61 -2.41 -5.90 -10.35
N GLY A 62 -3.41 -6.78 -10.20
CA GLY A 62 -3.58 -8.03 -10.92
C GLY A 62 -4.52 -8.97 -10.18
N ASN A 63 -4.52 -10.26 -10.48
CA ASN A 63 -5.32 -11.26 -9.77
C ASN A 63 -4.69 -11.62 -8.41
N HIS A 64 -4.84 -10.70 -7.45
CA HIS A 64 -4.34 -10.82 -6.08
C HIS A 64 -5.39 -10.29 -5.09
N PRO A 65 -5.45 -10.83 -3.85
CA PRO A 65 -6.38 -10.35 -2.83
C PRO A 65 -6.40 -8.83 -2.66
N THR A 66 -5.25 -8.17 -2.71
CA THR A 66 -5.17 -6.70 -2.67
C THR A 66 -6.10 -6.05 -3.71
N SER A 67 -6.02 -6.46 -4.99
CA SER A 67 -6.91 -5.94 -6.03
C SER A 67 -8.37 -6.35 -5.83
N HIS A 68 -8.65 -7.57 -5.36
CA HIS A 68 -10.02 -7.99 -5.03
C HIS A 68 -10.66 -7.13 -3.94
N LEU A 69 -9.85 -6.50 -3.08
CA LEU A 69 -10.32 -5.63 -2.02
C LEU A 69 -10.50 -4.17 -2.47
N MET A 70 -9.56 -3.64 -3.27
CA MET A 70 -9.45 -2.18 -3.50
C MET A 70 -9.52 -1.72 -4.95
N GLN A 71 -9.68 -2.59 -5.95
CA GLN A 71 -9.59 -2.22 -7.38
C GLN A 71 -10.51 -1.06 -7.81
N SER A 72 -11.61 -0.79 -7.10
CA SER A 72 -12.51 0.33 -7.38
C SER A 72 -12.07 1.65 -6.75
N ILE A 73 -11.19 1.64 -5.75
CA ILE A 73 -10.79 2.85 -5.00
C ILE A 73 -10.10 3.90 -5.88
N PRO A 74 -9.15 3.55 -6.77
CA PRO A 74 -8.52 4.53 -7.65
C PRO A 74 -9.53 5.37 -8.45
N GLY A 75 -10.59 4.75 -8.97
CA GLY A 75 -11.65 5.42 -9.74
C GLY A 75 -12.73 6.12 -8.92
N LEU A 76 -12.74 5.96 -7.59
CA LEU A 76 -13.74 6.56 -6.69
C LEU A 76 -13.22 7.83 -5.98
N HIS A 77 -11.97 8.22 -6.22
CA HIS A 77 -11.45 9.49 -5.72
C HIS A 77 -12.15 10.68 -6.38
N ASP A 78 -12.35 11.74 -5.60
CA ASP A 78 -12.89 13.00 -6.08
C ASP A 78 -11.79 13.75 -6.86
N GLN A 79 -11.85 13.66 -8.18
CA GLN A 79 -10.86 14.21 -9.11
C GLN A 79 -10.71 15.73 -9.03
N SER A 80 -11.66 16.44 -8.39
CA SER A 80 -11.54 17.90 -8.15
C SER A 80 -10.58 18.23 -7.01
N ARG A 81 -10.24 17.24 -6.16
CA ARG A 81 -9.41 17.43 -4.95
C ARG A 81 -8.18 16.54 -4.92
N VAL A 82 -8.24 15.38 -5.56
CA VAL A 82 -7.21 14.34 -5.49
C VAL A 82 -6.83 13.89 -6.90
N GLU A 83 -5.54 13.78 -7.17
CA GLU A 83 -4.99 13.22 -8.40
C GLU A 83 -4.33 11.88 -8.10
N ILE A 84 -4.76 10.82 -8.79
CA ILE A 84 -4.38 9.44 -8.45
C ILE A 84 -3.31 8.86 -9.37
N PHE A 85 -2.26 8.33 -8.73
CA PHE A 85 -1.19 7.58 -9.36
C PHE A 85 -1.17 6.15 -8.83
N CYS A 86 -1.09 5.17 -9.73
CA CYS A 86 -0.87 3.76 -9.38
C CYS A 86 0.48 3.30 -9.94
N TYR A 87 1.36 2.86 -9.05
CA TYR A 87 2.70 2.37 -9.35
C TYR A 87 2.73 0.84 -9.20
N ALA A 88 2.69 0.13 -10.33
CA ALA A 88 2.78 -1.32 -10.34
C ALA A 88 4.23 -1.78 -10.18
N LEU A 89 4.49 -2.66 -9.22
CA LEU A 89 5.80 -3.32 -9.05
C LEU A 89 5.87 -4.66 -9.81
N SER A 90 4.74 -5.12 -10.35
CA SER A 90 4.62 -6.35 -11.13
C SER A 90 4.26 -6.08 -12.60
N PRO A 91 4.74 -6.92 -13.53
CA PRO A 91 4.27 -6.91 -14.91
C PRO A 91 2.76 -7.11 -15.00
N ASP A 92 2.19 -6.71 -16.14
CA ASP A 92 0.79 -6.99 -16.44
C ASP A 92 0.55 -8.52 -16.52
N ASP A 93 -0.47 -9.00 -15.80
CA ASP A 93 -0.88 -10.40 -15.78
C ASP A 93 -2.04 -10.72 -16.74
N GLY A 94 -2.50 -9.71 -17.51
CA GLY A 94 -3.58 -9.83 -18.48
C GLY A 94 -4.98 -9.91 -17.86
N THR A 95 -5.11 -9.67 -16.55
CA THR A 95 -6.38 -9.84 -15.85
C THR A 95 -7.25 -8.58 -15.93
N THR A 96 -8.56 -8.76 -15.71
CA THR A 96 -9.51 -7.66 -15.64
C THR A 96 -9.22 -6.73 -14.45
N PHE A 97 -8.64 -7.25 -13.37
CA PHE A 97 -8.23 -6.48 -12.19
C PHE A 97 -7.17 -5.43 -12.56
N ARG A 98 -6.09 -5.85 -13.22
CA ARG A 98 -5.02 -4.96 -13.71
C ARG A 98 -5.57 -3.93 -14.69
N SER A 99 -6.37 -4.38 -15.66
CA SER A 99 -6.99 -3.52 -16.67
C SER A 99 -7.93 -2.47 -16.06
N LYS A 100 -8.72 -2.83 -15.05
CA LYS A 100 -9.63 -1.89 -14.36
C LYS A 100 -8.85 -0.80 -13.64
N ILE A 101 -7.85 -1.18 -12.82
CA ILE A 101 -7.04 -0.22 -12.07
C ILE A 101 -6.30 0.72 -13.01
N ALA A 102 -5.70 0.20 -14.08
CA ALA A 102 -4.98 1.02 -15.05
C ALA A 102 -5.87 2.00 -15.82
N ARG A 103 -7.12 1.62 -16.07
CA ARG A 103 -8.11 2.48 -16.75
C ARG A 103 -8.70 3.54 -15.83
N GLU A 104 -8.88 3.23 -14.55
CA GLU A 104 -9.61 4.10 -13.60
C GLU A 104 -8.69 5.00 -12.77
N ALA A 105 -7.40 4.67 -12.64
CA ALA A 105 -6.40 5.61 -12.15
C ALA A 105 -6.16 6.70 -13.20
N GLU A 106 -5.97 7.95 -12.78
CA GLU A 106 -5.58 9.03 -13.70
C GLU A 106 -4.20 8.75 -14.32
N HIS A 107 -3.28 8.19 -13.52
CA HIS A 107 -1.95 7.81 -13.97
C HIS A 107 -1.62 6.39 -13.53
N PHE A 108 -1.24 5.54 -14.49
CA PHE A 108 -0.76 4.19 -14.21
C PHE A 108 0.68 4.03 -14.71
N ILE A 109 1.59 3.71 -13.79
CA ILE A 109 3.04 3.62 -14.04
C ILE A 109 3.50 2.21 -13.73
N ASP A 110 4.06 1.54 -14.74
CA ASP A 110 4.67 0.23 -14.57
C ASP A 110 6.14 0.37 -14.12
N LEU A 111 6.37 0.32 -12.81
CA LEU A 111 7.72 0.32 -12.22
C LEU A 111 8.41 -1.06 -12.33
N SER A 112 7.73 -2.13 -12.74
CA SER A 112 8.39 -3.40 -13.03
C SER A 112 9.39 -3.28 -14.18
N GLN A 113 9.15 -2.32 -15.08
CA GLN A 113 10.07 -1.95 -16.17
C GLN A 113 11.25 -1.07 -15.71
N ILE A 114 11.23 -0.60 -14.46
CA ILE A 114 12.29 0.23 -13.86
C ILE A 114 12.92 -0.53 -12.68
N PRO A 115 13.83 -1.49 -12.94
CA PRO A 115 14.37 -2.36 -11.88
C PRO A 115 15.25 -1.60 -10.88
N CYS A 116 15.90 -0.51 -11.31
CA CYS A 116 16.69 0.32 -10.40
C CYS A 116 15.79 1.12 -9.45
N ASN A 117 15.88 0.82 -8.14
CA ASN A 117 15.07 1.50 -7.11
C ASN A 117 15.30 3.02 -7.06
N GLY A 118 16.54 3.48 -7.31
CA GLY A 118 16.83 4.91 -7.40
C GLY A 118 16.04 5.60 -8.51
N LYS A 119 16.02 5.03 -9.72
CA LYS A 119 15.25 5.56 -10.86
C LYS A 119 13.74 5.46 -10.65
N ALA A 120 13.27 4.40 -9.99
CA ALA A 120 11.86 4.26 -9.66
C ALA A 120 11.41 5.33 -8.65
N ALA A 121 12.23 5.61 -7.64
CA ALA A 121 11.98 6.69 -6.69
C ALA A 121 12.08 8.07 -7.37
N ASP A 122 13.02 8.27 -8.30
CA ASP A 122 13.12 9.51 -9.09
C ASP A 122 11.84 9.76 -9.87
N ARG A 123 11.28 8.73 -10.50
CA ARG A 123 10.01 8.83 -11.22
C ARG A 123 8.87 9.28 -10.29
N ILE A 124 8.73 8.65 -9.12
CA ILE A 124 7.70 9.02 -8.14
C ILE A 124 7.87 10.48 -7.67
N ASN A 125 9.10 10.92 -7.42
CA ASN A 125 9.37 12.30 -7.01
C ASN A 125 9.06 13.31 -8.13
N GLN A 126 9.39 12.98 -9.39
CA GLN A 126 9.07 13.80 -10.56
C GLN A 126 7.57 13.96 -10.79
N ASP A 127 6.79 12.92 -10.48
CA ASP A 127 5.32 12.99 -10.52
C ASP A 127 4.76 13.91 -9.39
N GLY A 128 5.58 14.30 -8.41
CA GLY A 128 5.19 15.25 -7.35
C GLY A 128 4.24 14.66 -6.33
N ILE A 129 4.38 13.37 -6.01
CA ILE A 129 3.51 12.68 -5.05
C ILE A 129 3.62 13.31 -3.65
N HIS A 130 2.46 13.66 -3.07
CA HIS A 130 2.38 14.21 -1.72
C HIS A 130 2.25 13.09 -0.68
N ILE A 131 1.40 12.09 -0.96
CA ILE A 131 1.18 10.93 -0.10
C ILE A 131 1.47 9.65 -0.89
N LEU A 132 2.49 8.91 -0.47
CA LEU A 132 2.84 7.62 -1.07
C LEU A 132 2.37 6.47 -0.17
N VAL A 133 1.51 5.62 -0.71
CA VAL A 133 0.85 4.52 -0.02
C VAL A 133 1.57 3.21 -0.33
N ASN A 134 2.15 2.59 0.69
CA ASN A 134 2.74 1.26 0.63
C ASN A 134 1.66 0.21 0.87
N MET A 135 1.39 -0.60 -0.17
CA MET A 135 0.39 -1.66 -0.13
C MET A 135 0.99 -3.07 -0.02
N ASN A 136 2.29 -3.20 0.20
CA ASN A 136 2.96 -4.49 0.28
C ASN A 136 3.54 -4.78 1.66
N GLY A 137 4.10 -3.77 2.34
CA GLY A 137 4.92 -3.98 3.52
C GLY A 137 6.00 -5.04 3.26
N TYR A 138 5.97 -6.14 4.01
CA TYR A 138 6.92 -7.25 3.83
C TYR A 138 6.30 -8.46 3.13
N THR A 139 5.51 -8.26 2.07
CA THR A 139 5.00 -9.34 1.21
C THR A 139 5.90 -9.56 -0.02
N LYS A 140 5.61 -10.61 -0.79
CA LYS A 140 6.34 -10.94 -2.03
C LYS A 140 6.17 -9.81 -3.04
N GLY A 141 7.26 -9.40 -3.69
CA GLY A 141 7.25 -8.34 -4.71
C GLY A 141 7.44 -6.92 -4.16
N ALA A 142 7.48 -6.75 -2.84
CA ALA A 142 7.74 -5.47 -2.21
C ALA A 142 9.11 -4.88 -2.61
N ARG A 143 9.14 -3.56 -2.85
CA ARG A 143 10.37 -2.78 -3.11
C ARG A 143 10.48 -1.64 -2.11
N ASN A 144 10.61 -1.99 -0.82
CA ASN A 144 10.67 -1.01 0.27
C ASN A 144 11.85 -0.05 0.17
N GLU A 145 12.88 -0.38 -0.62
CA GLU A 145 13.98 0.52 -0.93
C GLU A 145 13.50 1.82 -1.60
N ILE A 146 12.39 1.78 -2.34
CA ILE A 146 11.75 2.98 -2.90
C ILE A 146 11.28 3.91 -1.77
N PHE A 147 10.61 3.36 -0.76
CA PHE A 147 10.13 4.11 0.40
C PHE A 147 11.28 4.57 1.30
N ALA A 148 12.33 3.77 1.46
CA ALA A 148 13.52 4.18 2.21
C ALA A 148 14.21 5.41 1.60
N LEU A 149 14.15 5.57 0.27
CA LEU A 149 14.64 6.75 -0.44
C LEU A 149 13.78 8.01 -0.23
N ARG A 150 12.59 7.87 0.36
CA ARG A 150 11.62 8.94 0.65
C ARG A 150 11.34 9.87 -0.54
N PRO A 151 10.80 9.39 -1.67
CA PRO A 151 10.46 10.24 -2.81
C PRO A 151 9.23 11.15 -2.59
N ALA A 152 8.44 10.91 -1.54
CA ALA A 152 7.29 11.71 -1.14
C ALA A 152 7.42 12.20 0.33
N PRO A 153 6.85 13.36 0.68
CA PRO A 153 6.98 13.92 2.02
C PRO A 153 6.25 13.08 3.08
N VAL A 154 5.09 12.50 2.71
CA VAL A 154 4.30 11.62 3.59
C VAL A 154 4.22 10.23 2.98
N GLN A 155 4.59 9.21 3.77
CA GLN A 155 4.54 7.82 3.36
C GLN A 155 3.70 7.00 4.36
N VAL A 156 2.74 6.24 3.86
CA VAL A 156 1.76 5.56 4.70
C VAL A 156 1.64 4.08 4.36
N MET A 157 1.50 3.23 5.36
CA MET A 157 1.16 1.82 5.21
C MET A 157 -0.35 1.66 5.11
N TRP A 158 -0.84 0.84 4.19
CA TRP A 158 -2.27 0.53 4.11
C TRP A 158 -2.56 -0.84 3.48
N LEU A 159 -3.55 -1.53 4.07
CA LEU A 159 -4.25 -2.71 3.56
C LEU A 159 -3.41 -3.99 3.40
N GLY A 160 -2.40 -4.02 2.53
CA GLY A 160 -1.82 -5.28 2.05
C GLY A 160 -0.83 -5.96 3.00
N TYR A 161 -0.37 -5.30 4.07
CA TYR A 161 0.45 -5.91 5.12
C TYR A 161 -0.18 -5.71 6.50
N PRO A 162 -0.57 -6.79 7.20
CA PRO A 162 -1.26 -6.71 8.48
C PRO A 162 -0.29 -6.56 9.66
N GLY A 163 0.58 -5.56 9.61
CA GLY A 163 1.59 -5.34 10.66
C GLY A 163 2.36 -4.03 10.52
N THR A 164 3.15 -3.73 11.55
CA THR A 164 4.11 -2.61 11.55
C THR A 164 5.22 -2.84 10.53
N SER A 165 5.62 -1.80 9.81
CA SER A 165 6.84 -1.83 9.00
C SER A 165 8.09 -1.85 9.88
N GLY A 166 8.03 -1.38 11.14
CA GLY A 166 9.22 -1.20 11.97
C GLY A 166 10.22 -0.18 11.39
N ALA A 167 9.83 0.57 10.35
CA ALA A 167 10.73 1.36 9.53
C ALA A 167 10.70 2.85 9.90
N PRO A 168 11.86 3.54 9.93
CA PRO A 168 11.91 4.98 10.19
C PRO A 168 11.41 5.81 9.00
N PHE A 169 11.19 5.19 7.85
CA PHE A 169 10.75 5.85 6.62
C PHE A 169 9.25 5.74 6.35
N MET A 170 8.48 5.04 7.20
CA MET A 170 7.01 5.01 7.11
C MET A 170 6.43 5.90 8.22
N ASP A 171 5.63 6.89 7.85
CA ASP A 171 5.17 7.92 8.78
C ASP A 171 3.87 7.51 9.49
N TYR A 172 2.94 6.90 8.74
CA TYR A 172 1.63 6.49 9.26
C TYR A 172 1.26 5.05 8.87
N LEU A 173 0.39 4.46 9.67
CA LEU A 173 -0.36 3.25 9.35
C LEU A 173 -1.85 3.61 9.34
N ILE A 174 -2.50 3.45 8.18
CA ILE A 174 -3.96 3.57 8.07
C ILE A 174 -4.57 2.32 8.69
N THR A 175 -5.32 2.51 9.78
CA THR A 175 -5.93 1.46 10.59
C THR A 175 -7.26 1.96 11.18
N ASP A 176 -7.80 1.28 12.19
CA ASP A 176 -8.98 1.71 12.93
C ASP A 176 -8.86 1.39 14.43
N ARG A 177 -9.84 1.86 15.21
CA ARG A 177 -9.82 1.78 16.68
C ARG A 177 -10.00 0.36 17.22
N ILE A 178 -10.59 -0.53 16.43
CA ILE A 178 -10.81 -1.93 16.80
C ILE A 178 -9.54 -2.74 16.50
N THR A 179 -9.01 -2.61 15.28
CA THR A 179 -7.80 -3.30 14.82
C THR A 179 -6.56 -2.87 15.60
N SER A 180 -6.40 -1.56 15.84
CA SER A 180 -5.22 -0.99 16.48
C SER A 180 -5.59 -0.05 17.61
N SER A 181 -5.99 -0.63 18.75
CA SER A 181 -6.29 0.14 19.97
C SER A 181 -5.10 1.02 20.40
N MET A 182 -5.38 2.25 20.84
CA MET A 182 -4.36 3.18 21.35
C MET A 182 -3.55 2.61 22.53
N LYS A 183 -4.10 1.67 23.29
CA LYS A 183 -3.38 0.96 24.37
C LYS A 183 -2.19 0.15 23.84
N LEU A 184 -2.23 -0.23 22.57
CA LEU A 184 -1.22 -1.04 21.89
C LEU A 184 -0.42 -0.21 20.87
N ALA A 185 -0.52 1.12 20.89
CA ALA A 185 0.18 1.99 19.93
C ALA A 185 1.70 1.77 19.93
N SER A 186 2.30 1.35 21.05
CA SER A 186 3.72 1.02 21.16
C SER A 186 4.17 -0.18 20.30
N GLN A 187 3.22 -1.01 19.83
CA GLN A 187 3.50 -2.15 18.94
C GLN A 187 3.76 -1.71 17.49
N TYR A 188 3.46 -0.46 17.15
CA TYR A 188 3.68 0.11 15.82
C TYR A 188 4.86 1.09 15.86
N SER A 189 5.59 1.22 14.75
CA SER A 189 6.59 2.29 14.60
C SER A 189 5.97 3.57 14.05
N GLU A 190 4.95 3.40 13.22
CA GLU A 190 4.20 4.42 12.54
C GLU A 190 3.20 5.08 13.50
N LYS A 191 2.80 6.32 13.18
CA LYS A 191 1.65 6.93 13.82
C LYS A 191 0.36 6.29 13.30
N LEU A 192 -0.59 6.04 14.18
CA LEU A 192 -1.88 5.46 13.79
C LEU A 192 -2.77 6.54 13.16
N ALA A 193 -3.20 6.32 11.91
CA ALA A 193 -4.18 7.13 11.22
C ALA A 193 -5.50 6.36 11.15
N PHE A 194 -6.51 6.79 11.92
CA PHE A 194 -7.76 6.03 12.06
C PHE A 194 -8.78 6.38 10.97
N MET A 195 -9.23 5.36 10.26
CA MET A 195 -10.50 5.38 9.54
C MET A 195 -11.68 5.42 10.53
N PRO A 196 -12.82 6.01 10.15
CA PRO A 196 -13.96 6.18 11.05
C PRO A 196 -14.56 4.84 11.52
N ASP A 197 -14.64 3.86 10.63
CA ASP A 197 -15.22 2.54 10.91
C ASP A 197 -14.13 1.46 10.96
N THR A 198 -13.74 0.94 9.79
CA THR A 198 -12.64 -0.01 9.65
C THR A 198 -11.71 0.41 8.51
N PHE A 199 -10.42 0.07 8.62
CA PHE A 199 -9.47 0.24 7.52
C PHE A 199 -9.67 -0.76 6.38
N PHE A 200 -10.38 -1.86 6.67
CA PHE A 200 -10.58 -2.97 5.75
C PHE A 200 -11.70 -2.65 4.76
N VAL A 201 -11.46 -2.95 3.50
CA VAL A 201 -12.41 -2.71 2.41
C VAL A 201 -12.54 -3.97 1.56
N GLY A 202 -13.63 -4.10 0.81
CA GLY A 202 -13.81 -5.21 -0.11
C GLY A 202 -14.64 -4.82 -1.32
N ASP A 203 -14.24 -5.26 -2.51
CA ASP A 203 -14.93 -4.93 -3.76
C ASP A 203 -16.11 -5.88 -4.06
N HIS A 204 -16.55 -6.67 -3.07
CA HIS A 204 -17.60 -7.69 -3.22
C HIS A 204 -18.88 -7.16 -3.85
N LYS A 205 -19.28 -5.91 -3.54
CA LYS A 205 -20.51 -5.29 -4.11
C LYS A 205 -20.43 -5.15 -5.64
N ASN A 206 -19.22 -4.93 -6.17
CA ASN A 206 -18.93 -4.79 -7.60
C ASN A 206 -18.56 -6.13 -8.23
N MET A 207 -17.77 -6.97 -7.55
CA MET A 207 -17.33 -8.29 -8.06
C MET A 207 -18.44 -9.35 -8.05
N PHE A 208 -19.29 -9.35 -7.02
CA PHE A 208 -20.29 -10.40 -6.78
C PHE A 208 -21.70 -9.82 -6.59
N PRO A 209 -22.20 -8.97 -7.51
CA PRO A 209 -23.53 -8.37 -7.36
C PRO A 209 -24.64 -9.43 -7.39
N HIS A 210 -24.40 -10.57 -8.05
CA HIS A 210 -25.31 -11.71 -8.12
C HIS A 210 -25.50 -12.44 -6.78
N LEU A 211 -24.64 -12.21 -5.77
CA LEU A 211 -24.77 -12.80 -4.44
C LEU A 211 -25.63 -11.95 -3.49
N LYS A 212 -26.12 -10.78 -3.94
CA LYS A 212 -27.00 -9.93 -3.12
C LYS A 212 -28.36 -10.55 -2.88
N GLU A 213 -28.81 -11.39 -3.80
CA GLU A 213 -30.09 -12.08 -3.74
C GLU A 213 -29.86 -13.58 -3.89
N ARG A 214 -30.60 -14.39 -3.14
CA ARG A 214 -30.57 -15.85 -3.27
C ARG A 214 -31.98 -16.40 -3.22
N VAL A 215 -32.22 -17.44 -4.02
CA VAL A 215 -33.45 -18.23 -4.00
C VAL A 215 -33.15 -19.54 -3.27
N LEU A 216 -33.99 -19.89 -2.29
CA LEU A 216 -33.95 -21.19 -1.62
C LEU A 216 -35.07 -22.04 -2.22
N LEU A 217 -34.73 -23.24 -2.70
CA LEU A 217 -35.72 -24.21 -3.15
C LEU A 217 -35.99 -25.16 -1.98
N GLU A 218 -37.24 -25.27 -1.57
CA GLU A 218 -37.68 -26.29 -0.61
C GLU A 218 -37.93 -27.59 -1.38
N SER A 219 -37.27 -28.68 -0.97
CA SER A 219 -37.67 -30.01 -1.41
C SER A 219 -38.91 -30.42 -0.64
N VAL A 220 -39.99 -30.75 -1.35
CA VAL A 220 -41.13 -31.43 -0.74
C VAL A 220 -40.67 -32.87 -0.48
N ASP A 221 -40.36 -33.19 0.77
CA ASP A 221 -40.14 -34.57 1.20
C ASP A 221 -41.46 -35.33 0.98
N ASN A 222 -41.43 -36.32 0.07
CA ASN A 222 -42.52 -37.27 -0.18
C ASN A 222 -42.40 -38.50 0.71
#